data_AF-A0A7W4VYL2-F1
#
_entry.id   AF-A0A7W4VYL2-F1
#
_cell.length_a   1.000
_cell.length_b   1.000
_cell.length_c   1.000
_cell.angle_alpha   90.00
_cell.angle_beta   90.00
_cell.angle_gamma   90.00
#
_symmetry.space_group_name_H-M   'P 1'
#
loop_
_entity.id
_entity.type
_entity.pdbx_description
1 polymer ?
#
loop_
_entity_poly.entity_id
_entity_poly.type
_entity_poly.pdbx_seq_one_letter_code
_entity_poly.pdbx_strand_id
1 'polypeptide(L)'
;MDATTSTLSGVETGRPGRPAAWLRRLFLLALLLFVLAGLFGLLGVRTTTASSDEAGWTLTVEHASVARAGLDVPWQVTVTHPGGFDKELTLAVTGDYFDIFESQGFDPEPSDETRDGHTLYLTFTAPPGDTFVVAYDAYVQPSAQTGRDGTVAVMVDGDRVAATDFRTRLLP
;
A
#
# COMPACT_ATOMS: atom_id res chain seq x y z
N MET A 1 55.30 -17.88 -50.45
CA MET A 1 54.83 -17.65 -49.07
C MET A 1 53.73 -16.61 -49.18
N ASP A 2 52.49 -17.07 -49.36
CA ASP A 2 51.36 -16.20 -49.71
C ASP A 2 50.55 -15.81 -48.48
N ALA A 3 50.23 -14.51 -48.49
CA ALA A 3 49.33 -13.70 -47.69
C ALA A 3 48.55 -14.35 -46.53
N THR A 4 48.71 -13.72 -45.36
CA THR A 4 47.84 -13.75 -44.19
C THR A 4 46.36 -13.55 -44.58
N THR A 5 45.60 -14.63 -44.69
CA THR A 5 44.13 -14.58 -44.77
C THR A 5 43.60 -14.03 -43.45
N SER A 6 43.16 -12.78 -43.46
CA SER A 6 42.53 -12.14 -42.31
C SER A 6 41.19 -12.83 -42.00
N THR A 7 41.05 -13.33 -40.78
CA THR A 7 39.83 -13.98 -40.24
C THR A 7 38.65 -13.01 -40.07
N LEU A 8 38.82 -11.72 -40.38
CA LEU A 8 37.78 -10.69 -40.35
C LEU A 8 37.08 -10.49 -41.70
N SER A 9 37.51 -11.20 -42.75
CA SER A 9 36.88 -11.15 -44.07
C SER A 9 35.52 -11.86 -44.04
N GLY A 10 34.43 -11.08 -43.95
CA GLY A 10 33.06 -11.61 -43.91
C GLY A 10 32.22 -11.09 -42.74
N VAL A 11 32.81 -10.33 -41.81
CA VAL A 11 32.01 -9.57 -40.84
C VAL A 11 31.40 -8.38 -41.57
N GLU A 12 30.10 -8.45 -41.86
CA GLU A 12 29.34 -7.29 -42.32
C GLU A 12 29.49 -6.17 -41.28
N THR A 13 30.31 -5.19 -41.60
CA THR A 13 30.37 -3.91 -40.88
C THR A 13 29.20 -3.05 -41.34
N GLY A 14 27.99 -3.55 -41.18
CA GLY A 14 26.77 -2.80 -41.46
C GLY A 14 26.75 -1.57 -40.56
N ARG A 15 27.00 -0.38 -41.13
CA ARG A 15 26.75 0.88 -40.42
C ARG A 15 25.30 0.81 -39.96
N PRO A 16 25.00 0.90 -38.64
CA PRO A 16 23.64 0.81 -38.17
C PRO A 16 22.83 1.86 -38.92
N GLY A 17 21.80 1.41 -39.64
CA GLY A 17 20.92 2.31 -40.37
C GLY A 17 20.41 3.38 -39.40
N ARG A 18 20.23 4.62 -39.87
CA ARG A 18 19.64 5.73 -39.09
C ARG A 18 18.47 5.30 -38.17
N PRO A 19 17.51 4.44 -38.57
CA PRO A 19 16.45 3.98 -37.67
C PRO A 19 16.94 3.19 -36.44
N ALA A 20 17.97 2.35 -36.58
CA ALA A 20 18.51 1.55 -35.46
C ALA A 20 19.16 2.45 -34.39
N ALA A 21 19.85 3.52 -34.81
CA ALA A 21 20.45 4.49 -33.88
C ALA A 21 19.39 5.29 -33.12
N TRP A 22 18.27 5.64 -33.76
CA TRP A 22 17.15 6.34 -33.11
C TRP A 22 16.39 5.44 -32.14
N LEU A 23 16.14 4.18 -32.49
CA LEU A 23 15.51 3.21 -31.58
C LEU A 23 16.35 3.01 -30.31
N ARG A 24 17.68 2.87 -30.47
CA ARG A 24 18.60 2.78 -29.33
C ARG A 24 18.53 4.02 -28.43
N ARG A 25 18.50 5.21 -29.01
CA ARG A 25 18.39 6.47 -28.24
C ARG A 25 17.06 6.57 -27.50
N LEU A 26 15.96 6.19 -28.14
CA LEU A 26 14.63 6.18 -27.51
C LEU A 26 14.59 5.21 -26.32
N PHE A 27 15.14 4.00 -26.49
CA PHE A 27 15.25 3.02 -25.41
C PHE A 27 16.11 3.54 -24.26
N LEU A 28 17.29 4.11 -24.54
CA LEU A 28 18.16 4.68 -23.51
C LEU A 28 17.51 5.86 -22.80
N LEU A 29 16.76 6.71 -23.51
CA LEU A 29 15.99 7.80 -22.90
C LEU A 29 14.90 7.25 -21.98
N ALA A 30 14.15 6.23 -22.42
CA ALA A 30 13.13 5.58 -21.59
C ALA A 30 13.74 4.95 -20.33
N LEU A 31 14.88 4.26 -20.46
CA LEU A 31 15.62 3.68 -19.34
C LEU A 31 16.11 4.78 -18.38
N LEU A 32 16.67 5.88 -18.90
CA LEU A 32 17.10 7.01 -18.09
C LEU A 32 15.93 7.62 -17.32
N LEU A 33 14.77 7.82 -17.96
CA LEU A 33 13.56 8.32 -17.30
C LEU A 33 13.09 7.36 -16.19
N PHE A 34 13.14 6.05 -16.42
CA PHE A 34 12.78 5.05 -15.41
C PHE A 34 13.72 5.10 -14.19
N VAL A 35 15.03 5.18 -14.43
CA VAL A 35 16.03 5.31 -13.36
C VAL A 35 15.84 6.61 -12.59
N LEU A 36 15.60 7.73 -13.28
CA LEU A 36 15.29 9.00 -12.64
C LEU A 36 14.00 8.91 -11.80
N ALA A 37 12.95 8.26 -12.30
CA ALA A 37 11.73 8.05 -11.53
C ALA A 37 11.96 7.23 -10.26
N GLY A 38 12.79 6.19 -10.32
CA GLY A 38 13.24 5.45 -9.14
C GLY A 38 14.05 6.33 -8.17
N LEU A 39 15.00 7.12 -8.69
CA LEU A 39 15.84 8.01 -7.91
C LEU A 39 15.03 9.10 -7.18
N PHE A 40 13.98 9.62 -7.82
CA PHE A 40 13.06 10.59 -7.21
C PHE A 40 11.95 9.94 -6.37
N GLY A 41 12.02 8.63 -6.09
CA GLY A 41 11.06 7.93 -5.24
C GLY A 41 9.66 7.81 -5.85
N LEU A 42 9.49 8.14 -7.14
CA LEU A 42 8.18 8.12 -7.80
C LEU A 42 7.60 6.71 -7.92
N LEU A 43 8.44 5.68 -7.74
CA LEU A 43 8.13 4.26 -7.84
C LEU A 43 8.03 3.54 -6.47
N GLY A 44 8.22 4.26 -5.35
CA GLY A 44 8.17 3.72 -3.99
C GLY A 44 6.77 3.73 -3.36
N VAL A 45 6.70 3.34 -2.09
CA VAL A 45 5.47 3.41 -1.28
C VAL A 45 5.01 4.86 -1.15
N ARG A 46 3.72 5.12 -1.37
CA ARG A 46 3.11 6.43 -1.17
C ARG A 46 2.02 6.30 -0.12
N THR A 47 2.23 6.95 1.02
CA THR A 47 1.28 6.98 2.12
C THR A 47 0.29 8.13 1.89
N THR A 48 -0.96 7.91 2.30
CA THR A 48 -2.00 8.93 2.34
C THR A 48 -2.89 8.67 3.53
N THR A 49 -3.70 9.65 3.85
CA THR A 49 -4.65 9.58 4.94
C THR A 49 -6.06 9.73 4.38
N ALA A 50 -6.93 8.76 4.65
CA ALA A 50 -8.37 8.89 4.49
C ALA A 50 -8.96 9.39 5.80
N SER A 51 -9.98 10.25 5.76
CA SER A 51 -10.58 10.82 6.96
C SER A 51 -12.07 11.09 6.75
N SER A 52 -12.83 11.01 7.83
CA SER A 52 -14.26 11.32 7.89
C SER A 52 -14.58 11.95 9.25
N ASP A 53 -15.45 12.96 9.23
CA ASP A 53 -16.01 13.59 10.43
C ASP A 53 -17.53 13.40 10.44
N GLU A 54 -18.02 12.48 11.26
CA GLU A 54 -19.43 12.09 11.31
C GLU A 54 -19.91 11.98 12.76
N ALA A 55 -21.10 12.51 13.08
CA ALA A 55 -21.72 12.41 14.41
C ALA A 55 -20.83 12.84 15.59
N GLY A 56 -19.84 13.72 15.38
CA GLY A 56 -18.88 14.14 16.40
C GLY A 56 -17.64 13.26 16.51
N TRP A 57 -17.52 12.21 15.70
CA TRP A 57 -16.39 11.32 15.61
C TRP A 57 -15.52 11.67 14.40
N THR A 58 -14.23 11.87 14.63
CA THR A 58 -13.22 11.95 13.57
C THR A 58 -12.55 10.60 13.45
N LEU A 59 -12.71 9.95 12.29
CA LEU A 59 -12.04 8.69 11.97
C LEU A 59 -11.03 8.95 10.86
N THR A 60 -9.80 8.49 11.08
CA THR A 60 -8.67 8.68 10.17
C THR A 60 -7.94 7.36 9.95
N VAL A 61 -7.60 7.06 8.71
CA VAL A 61 -6.84 5.86 8.31
C VAL A 61 -5.63 6.31 7.50
N GLU A 62 -4.44 6.18 8.09
CA GLU A 62 -3.18 6.27 7.35
C GLU A 62 -2.90 4.93 6.69
N HIS A 63 -2.72 4.93 5.37
CA HIS A 63 -2.43 3.72 4.60
C HIS A 63 -1.52 4.01 3.41
N ALA A 64 -0.91 2.97 2.84
CA ALA A 64 -0.27 3.10 1.53
C ALA A 64 -1.30 3.21 0.40
N SER A 65 -1.43 4.37 -0.24
CA SER A 65 -2.19 4.52 -1.49
C SER A 65 -1.59 3.75 -2.66
N VAL A 66 -0.26 3.61 -2.65
CA VAL A 66 0.54 2.87 -3.62
C VAL A 66 1.61 2.09 -2.88
N ALA A 67 1.74 0.81 -3.19
CA ALA A 67 2.77 -0.07 -2.64
C ALA A 67 3.26 -1.09 -3.68
N ARG A 68 4.18 -1.97 -3.28
CA ARG A 68 4.67 -3.12 -4.04
C ARG A 68 4.70 -4.34 -3.14
N ALA A 69 4.60 -5.51 -3.74
CA ALA A 69 4.79 -6.76 -3.04
C ALA A 69 6.17 -6.82 -2.37
N GLY A 70 6.21 -7.33 -1.15
CA GLY A 70 7.43 -7.53 -0.38
C GLY A 70 7.98 -6.29 0.35
N LEU A 71 7.15 -5.26 0.57
CA LEU A 71 7.52 -4.06 1.32
C LEU A 71 6.63 -3.87 2.55
N ASP A 72 7.22 -3.29 3.60
CA ASP A 72 6.48 -2.76 4.75
C ASP A 72 5.71 -1.50 4.34
N VAL A 73 4.48 -1.38 4.83
CA VAL A 73 3.60 -0.23 4.59
C VAL A 73 2.87 0.12 5.89
N PRO A 74 2.46 1.39 6.08
CA PRO A 74 1.63 1.70 7.21
C PRO A 74 0.19 1.24 6.97
N TRP A 75 -0.44 0.80 8.06
CA TRP A 75 -1.88 0.86 8.24
C TRP A 75 -2.14 1.28 9.69
N GLN A 76 -2.68 2.47 9.90
CA GLN A 76 -2.97 3.00 11.23
C GLN A 76 -4.33 3.68 11.24
N VAL A 77 -5.15 3.32 12.21
CA VAL A 77 -6.43 3.95 12.49
C VAL A 77 -6.28 4.88 13.67
N THR A 78 -6.83 6.09 13.55
CA THR A 78 -6.99 7.04 14.63
C THR A 78 -8.44 7.44 14.72
N VAL A 79 -9.02 7.29 15.90
CA VAL A 79 -10.39 7.69 16.22
C VAL A 79 -10.32 8.78 17.28
N THR A 80 -11.01 9.89 17.05
CA THR A 80 -11.14 10.98 18.02
C THR A 80 -12.62 11.29 18.24
N HIS A 81 -13.04 11.39 19.50
CA HIS A 81 -14.41 11.76 19.88
C HIS A 81 -14.40 12.69 21.11
N PRO A 82 -14.84 13.96 20.97
CA PRO A 82 -14.94 14.87 22.09
C PRO A 82 -15.85 14.33 23.19
N GLY A 83 -15.32 14.20 24.40
CA GLY A 83 -16.01 13.57 25.53
C GLY A 83 -15.52 12.17 25.86
N GLY A 84 -14.64 11.61 25.02
CA GLY A 84 -14.00 10.32 25.26
C GLY A 84 -14.78 9.14 24.71
N PHE A 85 -14.36 7.96 25.13
CA PHE A 85 -14.96 6.69 24.78
C PHE A 85 -15.63 6.07 26.01
N ASP A 86 -16.51 5.11 25.78
CA ASP A 86 -16.95 4.17 26.83
C ASP A 86 -15.80 3.19 27.18
N LYS A 87 -16.10 2.07 27.83
CA LYS A 87 -15.06 1.11 28.24
C LYS A 87 -14.37 0.43 27.07
N GLU A 88 -15.08 0.25 25.97
CA GLU A 88 -14.65 -0.50 24.81
C GLU A 88 -14.95 0.31 23.55
N LEU A 89 -14.15 0.06 22.51
CA LEU A 89 -14.30 0.62 21.18
C LEU A 89 -14.20 -0.52 20.17
N THR A 90 -15.17 -0.63 19.27
CA THR A 90 -15.14 -1.64 18.22
C THR A 90 -14.93 -1.00 16.86
N LEU A 91 -13.93 -1.48 16.13
CA LEU A 91 -13.73 -1.16 14.72
C LEU A 91 -14.30 -2.27 13.85
N ALA A 92 -15.10 -1.90 12.85
CA ALA A 92 -15.50 -2.78 11.77
C ALA A 92 -14.65 -2.47 10.54
N VAL A 93 -13.86 -3.44 10.08
CA VAL A 93 -12.92 -3.28 8.96
C VAL A 93 -13.27 -4.26 7.85
N THR A 94 -13.16 -3.87 6.60
CA THR A 94 -13.21 -4.83 5.48
C THR A 94 -12.08 -5.84 5.61
N GLY A 95 -12.38 -7.06 6.04
CA GLY A 95 -11.37 -8.08 6.33
C GLY A 95 -10.56 -8.48 5.10
N ASP A 96 -11.18 -8.49 3.91
CA ASP A 96 -10.52 -8.85 2.65
C ASP A 96 -9.43 -7.84 2.22
N TYR A 97 -9.42 -6.65 2.85
CA TYR A 97 -8.32 -5.70 2.70
C TYR A 97 -7.01 -6.29 3.25
N PHE A 98 -7.07 -7.09 4.30
CA PHE A 98 -5.87 -7.66 4.92
C PHE A 98 -5.27 -8.84 4.12
N ASP A 99 -5.99 -9.38 3.14
CA ASP A 99 -5.52 -10.50 2.30
C ASP A 99 -4.34 -10.13 1.38
N ILE A 100 -3.92 -8.86 1.33
CA ILE A 100 -2.69 -8.43 0.63
C ILE A 100 -1.47 -8.37 1.54
N PHE A 101 -1.63 -8.62 2.84
CA PHE A 101 -0.53 -8.62 3.81
C PHE A 101 -0.25 -10.03 4.31
N GLU A 102 0.99 -10.28 4.71
CA GLU A 102 1.31 -11.44 5.55
C GLU A 102 0.59 -11.32 6.91
N SER A 103 0.30 -12.44 7.56
CA SER A 103 -0.36 -12.40 8.86
C SER A 103 0.56 -11.79 9.91
N GLN A 104 0.26 -10.58 10.33
CA GLN A 104 0.94 -9.85 11.41
C GLN A 104 -0.07 -9.46 12.51
N GLY A 105 0.40 -8.69 13.50
CA GLY A 105 -0.38 -8.27 14.66
C GLY A 105 -0.92 -6.84 14.57
N PHE A 106 -1.91 -6.56 15.43
CA PHE A 106 -2.33 -5.20 15.74
C PHE A 106 -1.58 -4.68 16.97
N ASP A 107 -1.30 -3.38 17.00
CA ASP A 107 -0.69 -2.68 18.12
C ASP A 107 -1.57 -1.48 18.53
N PRO A 108 -2.27 -1.54 19.68
CA PRO A 108 -2.37 -2.70 20.59
C PRO A 108 -3.17 -3.86 19.97
N GLU A 109 -3.03 -5.06 20.55
CA GLU A 109 -3.88 -6.20 20.18
C GLU A 109 -5.36 -5.96 20.60
N PRO A 110 -6.34 -6.42 19.80
CA PRO A 110 -7.74 -6.37 20.19
C PRO A 110 -8.02 -7.30 21.39
N SER A 111 -8.92 -6.89 22.26
CA SER A 111 -9.42 -7.72 23.37
C SER A 111 -10.41 -8.79 22.92
N ASP A 112 -11.08 -8.58 21.77
CA ASP A 112 -11.94 -9.56 21.13
C ASP A 112 -11.96 -9.33 19.60
N GLU A 113 -12.07 -10.42 18.84
CA GLU A 113 -12.09 -10.39 17.37
C GLU A 113 -13.13 -11.37 16.83
N THR A 114 -13.96 -10.90 15.89
CA THR A 114 -14.93 -11.75 15.18
C THR A 114 -15.00 -11.33 13.71
N ARG A 115 -15.18 -12.30 12.80
CA ARG A 115 -15.37 -12.02 11.37
C ARG A 115 -16.72 -12.57 10.89
N ASP A 116 -17.54 -11.75 10.23
CA ASP A 116 -18.79 -12.17 9.59
C ASP A 116 -18.77 -11.96 8.06
N GLY A 117 -18.57 -13.04 7.32
CA GLY A 117 -18.37 -12.93 5.88
C GLY A 117 -17.12 -12.10 5.55
N HIS A 118 -17.31 -10.83 5.17
CA HIS A 118 -16.25 -9.93 4.71
C HIS A 118 -15.83 -8.87 5.74
N THR A 119 -16.55 -8.72 6.85
CA THR A 119 -16.24 -7.70 7.87
C THR A 119 -15.52 -8.33 9.03
N LEU A 120 -14.43 -7.70 9.44
CA LEU A 120 -13.65 -8.02 10.62
C LEU A 120 -13.99 -7.01 11.72
N TYR A 121 -14.51 -7.48 12.84
CA TYR A 121 -14.77 -6.68 14.03
C TYR A 121 -13.64 -6.86 15.03
N LEU A 122 -13.03 -5.75 15.42
CA LEU A 122 -11.92 -5.68 16.36
C LEU A 122 -12.36 -4.82 17.54
N THR A 123 -12.48 -5.42 18.72
CA THR A 123 -12.86 -4.71 19.94
C THR A 123 -11.61 -4.44 20.77
N PHE A 124 -11.47 -3.21 21.26
CA PHE A 124 -10.35 -2.77 22.08
C PHE A 124 -10.86 -2.20 23.40
N THR A 125 -10.05 -2.33 24.45
CA THR A 125 -10.22 -1.52 25.66
C THR A 125 -9.90 -0.07 25.33
N ALA A 126 -10.84 0.84 25.59
CA ALA A 126 -10.64 2.23 25.24
C ALA A 126 -9.61 2.92 26.15
N PRO A 127 -8.70 3.75 25.59
CA PRO A 127 -7.74 4.50 26.38
C PRO A 127 -8.44 5.65 27.13
N PRO A 128 -7.84 6.14 28.22
CA PRO A 128 -8.30 7.40 28.82
C PRO A 128 -8.09 8.55 27.83
N GLY A 129 -9.05 9.49 27.80
CA GLY A 129 -9.01 10.64 26.91
C GLY A 129 -9.99 10.51 25.74
N ASP A 130 -9.73 11.27 24.68
CA ASP A 130 -10.61 11.44 23.52
C ASP A 130 -10.06 10.82 22.24
N THR A 131 -8.88 10.19 22.28
CA THR A 131 -8.17 9.69 21.10
C THR A 131 -7.73 8.24 21.30
N PHE A 132 -8.11 7.40 20.34
CA PHE A 132 -7.70 6.00 20.22
C PHE A 132 -6.86 5.83 18.96
N VAL A 133 -5.80 5.04 19.06
CA VAL A 133 -4.90 4.72 17.94
C VAL A 133 -4.62 3.23 17.95
N VAL A 134 -4.74 2.59 16.79
CA VAL A 134 -4.29 1.22 16.54
C VAL A 134 -3.53 1.17 15.22
N ALA A 135 -2.42 0.45 15.20
CA ALA A 135 -1.68 0.13 14.00
C ALA A 135 -1.80 -1.35 13.68
N TYR A 136 -1.63 -1.69 12.41
CA TYR A 136 -1.40 -3.06 11.96
C TYR A 136 0.00 -3.10 11.35
N ASP A 137 0.83 -4.03 11.81
CA ASP A 137 2.16 -4.23 11.24
C ASP A 137 2.01 -4.81 9.83
N ALA A 138 1.98 -3.96 8.80
CA ALA A 138 1.57 -4.38 7.47
C ALA A 138 2.77 -4.63 6.55
N TYR A 139 3.03 -5.91 6.23
CA TYR A 139 3.97 -6.31 5.20
C TYR A 139 3.23 -6.88 3.99
N VAL A 140 3.33 -6.25 2.82
CA VAL A 140 2.63 -6.72 1.61
C VAL A 140 3.19 -8.07 1.18
N GLN A 141 2.37 -9.10 1.15
CA GLN A 141 2.82 -10.46 0.82
C GLN A 141 3.42 -10.53 -0.59
N PRO A 142 4.49 -11.33 -0.83
CA PRO A 142 5.15 -11.40 -2.14
C PRO A 142 4.24 -11.86 -3.28
N SER A 143 3.19 -12.62 -2.97
CA SER A 143 2.25 -13.14 -3.95
C SER A 143 1.15 -12.15 -4.34
N ALA A 144 0.96 -11.05 -3.60
CA ALA A 144 -0.07 -10.06 -3.90
C ALA A 144 0.29 -9.25 -5.16
N GLN A 145 -0.43 -9.49 -6.24
CA GLN A 145 -0.23 -8.80 -7.52
C GLN A 145 -1.23 -7.64 -7.73
N THR A 146 -2.28 -7.58 -6.91
CA THR A 146 -3.34 -6.58 -6.98
C THR A 146 -3.61 -6.02 -5.60
N GLY A 147 -3.81 -4.71 -5.52
CA GLY A 147 -4.21 -4.06 -4.28
C GLY A 147 -5.68 -4.31 -3.93
N ARG A 148 -6.13 -3.71 -2.83
CA ARG A 148 -7.47 -3.86 -2.29
C ARG A 148 -8.07 -2.54 -1.86
N ASP A 149 -9.39 -2.52 -1.88
CA ASP A 149 -10.23 -1.53 -1.22
C ASP A 149 -10.49 -1.97 0.21
N GLY A 150 -10.66 -1.00 1.11
CA GLY A 150 -11.10 -1.24 2.47
C GLY A 150 -11.96 -0.11 2.99
N THR A 151 -12.79 -0.43 3.96
CA THR A 151 -13.53 0.52 4.77
C THR A 151 -13.19 0.25 6.23
N VAL A 152 -12.94 1.29 7.02
CA VAL A 152 -12.94 1.22 8.49
C VAL A 152 -14.16 1.98 8.97
N ALA A 153 -14.85 1.43 9.96
CA ALA A 153 -15.95 2.08 10.63
C ALA A 153 -15.83 1.94 12.14
N VAL A 154 -16.30 2.96 12.86
CA VAL A 154 -16.41 2.93 14.32
C VAL A 154 -17.82 2.46 14.69
N MET A 155 -17.90 1.50 15.60
CA MET A 155 -19.14 0.92 16.10
C MET A 155 -19.31 1.29 17.58
N VAL A 156 -20.50 1.79 17.94
CA VAL A 156 -20.90 2.10 19.32
C VAL A 156 -22.27 1.49 19.55
N ASP A 157 -22.42 0.68 20.60
CA ASP A 157 -23.67 -0.03 20.92
C ASP A 157 -24.29 -0.83 19.75
N GLY A 158 -23.45 -1.29 18.82
CA GLY A 158 -23.86 -2.03 17.62
C GLY A 158 -24.22 -1.16 16.41
N ASP A 159 -24.28 0.16 16.57
CA ASP A 159 -24.54 1.11 15.49
C ASP A 159 -23.24 1.71 14.94
N ARG A 160 -23.22 1.97 13.63
CA ARG A 160 -22.10 2.63 12.96
C ARG A 160 -22.19 4.15 13.16
N VAL A 161 -21.17 4.76 13.77
CA VAL A 161 -21.14 6.21 14.06
C VAL A 161 -20.28 7.03 13.10
N ALA A 162 -19.25 6.43 12.50
CA ALA A 162 -18.40 7.03 11.47
C ALA A 162 -17.77 5.94 10.59
N ALA A 163 -17.47 6.26 9.33
CA ALA A 163 -16.75 5.36 8.44
C ALA A 163 -15.91 6.11 7.40
N THR A 164 -14.79 5.53 6.98
CA THR A 164 -13.96 6.06 5.91
C THR A 164 -13.49 4.94 4.98
N ASP A 165 -13.50 5.23 3.68
CA ASP A 165 -13.05 4.33 2.63
C ASP A 165 -11.62 4.66 2.22
N PHE A 166 -10.86 3.62 1.90
CA PHE A 166 -9.46 3.74 1.47
C PHE A 166 -9.11 2.66 0.45
N ARG A 167 -8.05 2.92 -0.33
CA ARG A 167 -7.63 2.02 -1.42
C ARG A 167 -6.12 1.95 -1.53
N THR A 168 -5.60 0.74 -1.54
CA THR A 168 -4.20 0.45 -1.84
C THR A 168 -4.08 -0.05 -3.28
N ARG A 169 -3.16 0.51 -4.06
CA ARG A 169 -2.79 0.00 -5.39
C ARG A 169 -1.42 -0.67 -5.31
N LEU A 170 -1.30 -1.88 -5.86
CA LEU A 170 0.00 -2.52 -6.01
C LEU A 170 0.56 -2.26 -7.40
N LEU A 171 1.79 -1.78 -7.45
CA LEU A 171 2.56 -1.68 -8.68
C LEU A 171 3.33 -2.99 -8.92
N PRO A 172 3.53 -3.40 -10.18
CA PRO A 172 4.40 -4.51 -10.54
C PRO A 172 5.85 -4.25 -10.15
#